data_AF-A0A8T4E4K6-F1
#
_entry.id   AF-A0A8T4E4K6-F1
#
_cell.length_a   1.000
_cell.length_b   1.000
_cell.length_c   1.000
_cell.angle_alpha   90.00
_cell.angle_beta   90.00
_cell.angle_gamma   90.00
#
_symmetry.space_group_name_H-M   'P 1'
#
loop_
_entity.id
_entity.type
_entity.pdbx_description
1 polymer ?
#
loop_
_entity_poly.entity_id
_entity_poly.type
_entity_poly.pdbx_seq_one_letter_code
_entity_poly.pdbx_strand_id
1 'polypeptide(L)'
;MKKGFISFDLLFCALPLLIMISLLLNQVSLINEAAQLQGESVQEYSKLLSIADYALKQGGALKEDQQGGQFSGSALYRPSVIDDYELSQIPSEEIRSWMGFESLHIGWDKGEGTCVYRIALRGDEVKKLYVCGK
;
A
#
# COMPACT_ATOMS: atom_id res chain seq x y z
N MET A 1 66.66 16.22 -10.20
CA MET A 1 65.73 15.08 -10.08
C MET A 1 65.04 15.10 -8.71
N LYS A 2 63.99 15.91 -8.51
CA LYS A 2 63.16 15.90 -7.28
C LYS A 2 61.67 16.22 -7.54
N LYS A 3 61.32 16.80 -8.70
CA LYS A 3 59.94 17.19 -9.04
C LYS A 3 59.03 16.01 -9.44
N GLY A 4 59.59 14.93 -9.98
CA GLY A 4 58.81 13.74 -10.37
C GLY A 4 58.33 12.89 -9.19
N PHE A 5 59.06 12.90 -8.07
CA PHE A 5 58.69 12.12 -6.88
C PHE A 5 57.44 12.68 -6.18
N ILE A 6 57.31 14.01 -6.14
CA ILE A 6 56.17 14.69 -5.51
C ILE A 6 54.86 14.40 -6.27
N SER A 7 54.92 14.32 -7.60
CA SER A 7 53.76 13.97 -8.42
C SER A 7 53.36 12.50 -8.29
N PHE A 8 54.31 11.59 -8.09
CA PHE A 8 54.00 10.18 -7.84
C PHE A 8 53.40 9.95 -6.44
N ASP A 9 53.92 10.60 -5.39
CA ASP A 9 53.35 10.51 -4.04
C ASP A 9 51.93 11.08 -3.97
N LEU A 10 51.66 12.20 -4.65
CA LEU A 10 50.32 12.77 -4.77
C LEU A 10 49.36 11.83 -5.49
N LEU A 11 49.82 11.15 -6.55
CA LEU A 11 49.00 10.18 -7.29
C LEU A 11 48.69 8.95 -6.44
N PHE A 12 49.67 8.45 -5.68
CA PHE A 12 49.48 7.31 -4.76
C PHE A 12 48.58 7.65 -3.57
N CYS A 13 48.46 8.91 -3.16
CA CYS A 13 47.46 9.34 -2.18
C CYS A 13 46.07 9.61 -2.80
N ALA A 14 46.01 10.19 -4.00
CA ALA A 14 44.76 10.54 -4.66
C ALA A 14 43.98 9.32 -5.17
N LEU A 15 44.67 8.31 -5.66
CA LEU A 15 44.05 7.13 -6.28
C LEU A 15 43.28 6.26 -5.27
N PRO A 16 43.80 5.95 -4.06
CA PRO A 16 43.03 5.29 -3.01
C PRO A 16 41.86 6.13 -2.51
N LEU A 17 42.01 7.47 -2.44
CA LEU A 17 40.93 8.39 -2.09
C LEU A 17 39.79 8.34 -3.11
N LEU A 18 40.11 8.32 -4.40
CA LEU A 18 39.11 8.20 -5.47
C LEU A 18 38.41 6.84 -5.44
N ILE A 19 39.15 5.75 -5.19
CA ILE A 19 38.57 4.41 -5.03
C ILE A 19 37.63 4.40 -3.82
N MET A 20 38.04 4.97 -2.69
CA MET A 20 37.23 5.06 -1.48
C MET A 20 35.94 5.86 -1.72
N ILE A 21 36.04 7.01 -2.39
CA ILE A 21 34.87 7.83 -2.77
C ILE A 21 33.94 7.05 -3.71
N SER A 22 34.49 6.36 -4.71
CA SER A 22 33.70 5.55 -5.64
C SER A 22 32.96 4.41 -4.94
N LEU A 23 33.62 3.71 -4.00
CA LEU A 23 33.01 2.65 -3.20
C LEU A 23 31.90 3.20 -2.29
N LEU A 24 32.11 4.35 -1.66
CA LEU A 24 31.10 5.00 -0.82
C LEU A 24 29.88 5.44 -1.62
N LEU A 25 30.08 6.06 -2.79
CA LEU A 25 28.98 6.46 -3.68
C LEU A 25 28.16 5.25 -4.16
N ASN A 26 28.83 4.13 -4.45
CA ASN A 26 28.15 2.91 -4.86
C ASN A 26 27.30 2.31 -3.72
N GLN A 27 27.81 2.31 -2.48
CA GLN A 27 27.02 1.89 -1.32
C GLN A 27 25.81 2.79 -1.06
N VAL A 28 25.96 4.11 -1.22
CA VAL A 28 24.84 5.06 -1.09
C VAL A 28 23.77 4.81 -2.15
N SER A 29 24.17 4.51 -3.39
CA SER A 29 23.22 4.16 -4.46
C SER A 29 22.40 2.91 -4.10
N LEU A 30 23.07 1.84 -3.65
CA LEU A 30 22.41 0.59 -3.27
C LEU A 30 21.47 0.75 -2.07
N ILE A 31 21.86 1.56 -1.07
CA ILE A 31 21.00 1.88 0.08
C ILE A 31 19.78 2.69 -0.38
N ASN A 32 19.98 3.64 -1.28
CA ASN A 32 18.89 4.49 -1.76
C ASN A 32 17.90 3.71 -2.64
N GLU A 33 18.38 2.81 -3.49
CA GLU A 33 17.54 1.89 -4.27
C GLU A 33 16.73 0.96 -3.35
N ALA A 34 17.37 0.37 -2.32
CA ALA A 34 16.67 -0.46 -1.35
C ALA A 34 15.62 0.33 -0.53
N ALA A 35 15.92 1.58 -0.18
CA ALA A 35 14.99 2.47 0.52
C ALA A 35 13.83 2.93 -0.38
N GLN A 36 14.08 3.17 -1.67
CA GLN A 36 13.04 3.48 -2.66
C GLN A 36 12.09 2.30 -2.87
N LEU A 37 12.61 1.09 -3.05
CA LEU A 37 11.80 -0.12 -3.17
C LEU A 37 10.94 -0.37 -1.91
N GLN A 38 11.50 -0.12 -0.73
CA GLN A 38 10.71 -0.16 0.51
C GLN A 38 9.64 0.94 0.54
N GLY A 39 9.98 2.17 0.12
CA GLY A 39 9.02 3.27 0.03
C GLY A 39 7.84 2.97 -0.90
N GLU A 40 8.12 2.44 -2.08
CA GLU A 40 7.10 2.06 -3.07
C GLU A 40 6.18 0.96 -2.53
N SER A 41 6.74 -0.12 -1.96
CA SER A 41 5.95 -1.21 -1.38
C SER A 41 5.08 -0.75 -0.19
N VAL A 42 5.57 0.17 0.65
CA VAL A 42 4.79 0.75 1.76
C VAL A 42 3.69 1.66 1.24
N GLN A 43 3.95 2.44 0.20
CA GLN A 43 2.95 3.31 -0.42
C GLN A 43 1.83 2.47 -1.06
N GLU A 44 2.19 1.42 -1.80
CA GLU A 44 1.24 0.49 -2.41
C GLU A 44 0.35 -0.19 -1.34
N TYR A 45 0.98 -0.74 -0.30
CA TYR A 45 0.26 -1.33 0.82
C TYR A 45 -0.70 -0.33 1.50
N SER A 46 -0.26 0.91 1.71
CA SER A 46 -1.08 1.95 2.33
C SER A 46 -2.26 2.37 1.47
N LYS A 47 -2.07 2.42 0.15
CA LYS A 47 -3.16 2.65 -0.83
C LYS A 47 -4.19 1.53 -0.75
N LEU A 48 -3.76 0.27 -0.81
CA LEU A 48 -4.64 -0.89 -0.71
C LEU A 48 -5.39 -0.92 0.63
N LEU A 49 -4.71 -0.59 1.72
CA LEU A 49 -5.32 -0.51 3.05
C LEU A 49 -6.43 0.55 3.10
N SER A 50 -6.17 1.72 2.51
CA SER A 50 -7.16 2.81 2.42
C SER A 50 -8.39 2.41 1.61
N ILE A 51 -8.20 1.66 0.52
CA ILE A 51 -9.30 1.11 -0.29
C ILE A 51 -10.10 0.08 0.51
N ALA A 52 -9.44 -0.81 1.24
CA ALA A 52 -10.12 -1.80 2.09
C ALA A 52 -10.95 -1.13 3.20
N ASP A 53 -10.44 -0.05 3.80
CA ASP A 53 -11.17 0.73 4.79
C ASP A 53 -12.33 1.51 4.16
N TYR A 54 -12.16 2.04 2.95
CA TYR A 54 -13.24 2.69 2.19
C TYR A 54 -14.37 1.69 1.88
N ALA A 55 -14.03 0.50 1.41
CA ALA A 55 -14.99 -0.55 1.08
C ALA A 55 -15.88 -0.90 2.28
N LEU A 56 -15.28 -1.12 3.45
CA LEU A 56 -16.03 -1.40 4.68
C LEU A 56 -16.89 -0.23 5.14
N LYS A 57 -16.43 1.01 4.95
CA LYS A 57 -17.20 2.19 5.36
C LYS A 57 -18.41 2.45 4.47
N GLN A 58 -18.32 2.12 3.18
CA GLN A 58 -19.43 2.20 2.23
C GLN A 58 -20.49 1.13 2.51
N GLY A 59 -20.07 -0.12 2.79
CA GLY A 59 -21.01 -1.18 3.18
C GLY A 59 -21.62 -1.01 4.58
N GLY A 60 -20.88 -0.40 5.52
CA GLY A 60 -21.39 -0.17 6.88
C GLY A 60 -22.47 0.91 6.99
N ALA A 61 -22.77 1.63 5.89
CA ALA A 61 -23.76 2.68 5.86
C ALA A 61 -25.15 2.10 5.52
N LEU A 62 -26.02 2.08 6.54
CA LEU A 62 -27.48 1.96 6.46
C LEU A 62 -28.07 0.54 6.56
N LYS A 63 -28.00 -0.05 7.75
CA LYS A 63 -29.18 -0.78 8.26
C LYS A 63 -29.99 0.17 9.12
N GLU A 64 -30.90 0.90 8.48
CA GLU A 64 -32.03 1.51 9.16
C GLU A 64 -32.94 0.37 9.65
N ASP A 65 -33.24 0.35 10.94
CA ASP A 65 -33.99 -0.72 11.59
C ASP A 65 -35.42 -0.75 11.04
N GLN A 66 -35.68 -1.60 10.04
CA GLN A 66 -37.03 -1.83 9.49
C GLN A 66 -37.89 -2.73 10.39
N GLN A 67 -37.50 -2.98 11.65
CA GLN A 67 -38.35 -3.69 12.61
C GLN A 67 -38.90 -2.71 13.65
N GLY A 68 -40.21 -2.45 13.54
CA GLY A 68 -40.95 -1.53 14.38
C GLY A 68 -40.70 -1.73 15.87
N GLY A 69 -40.20 -0.68 16.50
CA GLY A 69 -39.91 -0.69 17.93
C GLY A 69 -39.34 0.63 18.43
N GLN A 70 -40.08 1.73 18.23
CA GLN A 70 -40.11 2.90 19.11
C GLN A 70 -38.78 3.32 19.79
N PHE A 71 -37.67 3.45 19.04
CA PHE A 71 -36.47 4.11 19.52
C PHE A 71 -35.91 5.07 18.48
N SER A 72 -36.00 6.34 18.85
CA SER A 72 -35.37 7.54 18.31
C SER A 72 -34.16 7.33 17.38
N GLY A 73 -34.36 7.53 16.07
CA GLY A 73 -33.53 8.39 15.21
C GLY A 73 -32.00 8.19 15.16
N SER A 74 -31.47 6.99 15.32
CA SER A 74 -30.02 6.76 15.15
C SER A 74 -29.77 5.54 14.27
N ALA A 75 -29.45 5.79 13.00
CA ALA A 75 -28.94 4.76 12.09
C ALA A 75 -27.72 4.11 12.74
N LEU A 76 -27.82 2.82 13.05
CA LEU A 76 -26.78 2.10 13.77
C LEU A 76 -25.65 1.76 12.78
N TYR A 77 -24.66 2.64 12.69
CA TYR A 77 -23.49 2.43 11.84
C TYR A 77 -22.71 1.21 12.33
N ARG A 78 -22.62 0.16 11.51
CA ARG A 78 -21.84 -1.04 11.81
C ARG A 78 -20.64 -1.10 10.85
N PRO A 79 -19.47 -0.53 11.22
CA PRO A 79 -18.31 -0.33 10.33
C PRO A 79 -17.60 -1.60 9.83
N SER A 80 -18.27 -2.74 9.82
CA SER A 80 -17.70 -4.02 9.38
C SER A 80 -18.74 -4.93 8.74
N VAL A 81 -19.96 -4.47 8.53
CA VAL A 81 -20.97 -5.24 7.78
C VAL A 81 -20.84 -4.80 6.32
N ILE A 82 -20.68 -5.77 5.43
CA ILE A 82 -20.75 -5.52 3.99
C ILE A 82 -21.38 -6.76 3.34
N ASP A 83 -22.46 -6.56 2.59
CA ASP A 83 -23.07 -7.63 1.81
C ASP A 83 -22.56 -7.67 0.36
N ASP A 84 -22.97 -8.69 -0.41
CA ASP A 84 -22.53 -8.85 -1.80
C ASP A 84 -23.06 -7.73 -2.70
N TYR A 85 -24.21 -7.15 -2.35
CA TYR A 85 -24.81 -6.06 -3.11
C TYR A 85 -24.00 -4.78 -2.91
N GLU A 86 -23.74 -4.38 -1.67
CA GLU A 86 -22.92 -3.23 -1.30
C GLU A 86 -21.50 -3.35 -1.87
N LEU A 87 -20.91 -4.55 -1.78
CA LEU A 87 -19.61 -4.85 -2.38
C LEU A 87 -19.62 -4.63 -3.90
N SER A 88 -20.70 -5.03 -4.59
CA SER A 88 -20.85 -4.81 -6.04
C SER A 88 -21.02 -3.34 -6.43
N GLN A 89 -21.46 -2.48 -5.52
CA GLN A 89 -21.64 -1.05 -5.77
C GLN A 89 -20.33 -0.25 -5.65
N ILE A 90 -19.26 -0.87 -5.14
CA ILE A 90 -17.96 -0.21 -5.04
C ILE A 90 -17.40 0.00 -6.44
N PRO A 91 -17.08 1.25 -6.85
CA PRO A 91 -16.59 1.57 -8.19
C PRO A 91 -15.10 1.18 -8.33
N SER A 92 -14.83 -0.12 -8.33
CA SER A 92 -13.48 -0.69 -8.34
C SER A 92 -12.64 -0.21 -9.53
N GLU A 93 -13.22 -0.06 -10.71
CA GLU A 93 -12.53 0.47 -11.90
C GLU A 93 -12.13 1.95 -11.76
N GLU A 94 -12.98 2.79 -11.15
CA GLU A 94 -12.64 4.19 -10.92
C GLU A 94 -11.54 4.31 -9.87
N ILE A 95 -11.65 3.54 -8.78
CA ILE A 95 -10.63 3.49 -7.72
C ILE A 95 -9.30 3.00 -8.28
N ARG A 96 -9.30 1.97 -9.13
CA ARG A 96 -8.11 1.46 -9.82
C ARG A 96 -7.40 2.58 -10.58
N SER A 97 -8.17 3.33 -11.39
CA SER A 97 -7.66 4.44 -12.19
C SER A 97 -7.11 5.58 -11.32
N TRP A 98 -7.85 6.02 -10.29
CA TRP A 98 -7.42 7.12 -9.42
C TRP A 98 -6.21 6.78 -8.56
N MET A 99 -6.08 5.53 -8.14
CA MET A 99 -5.00 5.09 -7.26
C MET A 99 -3.75 4.62 -8.04
N GLY A 100 -3.88 4.49 -9.37
CA GLY A 100 -2.80 4.17 -10.28
C GLY A 100 -2.39 2.70 -10.24
N PHE A 101 -3.34 1.78 -10.05
CA PHE A 101 -3.10 0.34 -10.13
C PHE A 101 -3.33 -0.15 -11.57
N GLU A 102 -2.52 -1.08 -12.06
CA GLU A 102 -2.77 -1.79 -13.31
C GLU A 102 -4.03 -2.66 -13.20
N SER A 103 -4.17 -3.34 -12.06
CA SER A 103 -5.32 -4.19 -11.73
C SER A 103 -5.73 -4.00 -10.26
N LEU A 104 -7.04 -4.05 -9.99
CA LEU A 104 -7.58 -3.98 -8.63
C LEU A 104 -8.71 -5.00 -8.50
N HIS A 105 -8.62 -5.85 -7.49
CA HIS A 105 -9.64 -6.82 -7.13
C HIS A 105 -10.12 -6.55 -5.71
N ILE A 106 -11.43 -6.40 -5.54
CA ILE A 106 -12.09 -6.27 -4.23
C ILE A 106 -13.10 -7.41 -4.14
N GLY A 107 -12.91 -8.32 -3.19
CA GLY A 107 -13.70 -9.55 -3.16
C GLY A 107 -13.50 -10.38 -1.91
N TRP A 108 -14.27 -11.47 -1.79
CA TRP A 108 -14.17 -12.42 -0.68
C TRP A 108 -13.04 -13.44 -0.86
N ASP A 109 -12.54 -13.56 -2.09
CA ASP A 109 -11.46 -14.46 -2.45
C ASP A 109 -10.18 -13.66 -2.70
N LYS A 110 -9.04 -14.32 -2.51
CA LYS A 110 -7.75 -13.70 -2.75
C LYS A 110 -7.48 -13.59 -4.25
N GLY A 111 -7.24 -12.38 -4.75
CA GLY A 111 -6.83 -12.10 -6.13
C GLY A 111 -5.32 -12.18 -6.36
N GLU A 112 -4.88 -11.61 -7.49
CA GLU A 112 -3.47 -11.53 -7.90
C GLU A 112 -2.78 -10.28 -7.34
N GLY A 113 -1.45 -10.34 -7.18
CA GLY A 113 -0.63 -9.20 -6.74
C GLY A 113 -0.51 -9.05 -5.22
N THR A 114 -0.30 -7.81 -4.76
CA THR A 114 -0.23 -7.45 -3.35
C THR A 114 -1.64 -7.42 -2.78
N CYS A 115 -1.90 -8.17 -1.72
CA CYS A 115 -3.23 -8.23 -1.10
C CYS A 115 -3.20 -7.76 0.34
N VAL A 116 -4.16 -6.91 0.69
CA VAL A 116 -4.54 -6.64 2.07
C VAL A 116 -5.90 -7.27 2.35
N TYR A 117 -6.20 -7.52 3.62
CA TYR A 117 -7.53 -7.98 4.00
C TYR A 117 -8.05 -7.24 5.23
N ARG A 118 -9.38 -7.15 5.32
CA ARG A 118 -10.11 -6.74 6.51
C ARG A 118 -11.13 -7.79 6.90
N ILE A 119 -11.43 -7.86 8.19
CA ILE A 119 -12.47 -8.74 8.70
C ILE A 119 -13.80 -8.02 8.55
N ALA A 120 -14.76 -8.67 7.91
CA ALA A 120 -16.09 -8.15 7.66
C ALA A 120 -17.15 -9.21 8.00
N LEU A 121 -18.37 -8.77 8.25
CA LEU A 121 -19.56 -9.59 8.43
C LEU A 121 -20.34 -9.59 7.12
N ARG A 122 -20.48 -10.77 6.53
CA ARG A 122 -21.37 -11.03 5.39
C ARG A 122 -22.63 -11.69 5.92
N GLY A 123 -23.68 -10.90 6.15
CA GLY A 123 -24.81 -11.35 6.95
C GLY A 123 -24.36 -11.64 8.38
N ASP A 124 -24.42 -12.90 8.79
CA ASP A 124 -23.98 -13.37 10.12
C ASP A 124 -22.61 -14.07 10.08
N GLU A 125 -22.01 -14.24 8.90
CA GLU A 125 -20.72 -14.92 8.74
C GLU A 125 -19.55 -13.93 8.80
N VAL A 126 -18.55 -14.22 9.64
CA VAL A 126 -17.28 -13.50 9.66
C VAL A 126 -16.42 -13.96 8.48
N LYS A 127 -16.12 -13.06 7.54
CA LYS A 127 -15.28 -13.32 6.38
C LYS A 127 -14.15 -12.31 6.24
N LYS A 128 -13.16 -12.68 5.44
CA LYS A 128 -12.08 -11.78 5.03
C LYS A 128 -12.48 -11.13 3.71
N LEU A 129 -12.57 -9.80 3.71
CA LEU A 129 -12.65 -9.02 2.49
C LEU A 129 -11.21 -8.75 2.02
N TYR A 130 -10.86 -9.24 0.85
CA TYR A 130 -9.56 -9.03 0.22
C TYR A 130 -9.62 -7.83 -0.73
N VAL A 131 -8.56 -7.02 -0.69
CA VAL A 131 -8.28 -5.98 -1.67
C VAL A 131 -6.88 -6.26 -2.21
N CYS A 132 -6.81 -6.66 -3.47
CA CYS A 132 -5.58 -7.02 -4.15
C CYS A 132 -5.31 -6.07 -5.30
N GLY A 133 -4.08 -5.63 -5.46
CA GLY A 133 -3.67 -4.78 -6.57
C GLY A 133 -2.30 -5.11 -7.11
N LYS A 134 -2.08 -4.71 -8.35
CA LYS A 134 -0.81 -4.74 -9.07
C LYS A 134 -0.72 -3.48 -9.91
#